data_AF-A0A4Y3N7G8-F1
#
_entry.id   AF-A0A4Y3N7G8-F1
#
_cell.length_a   1.000
_cell.length_b   1.000
_cell.length_c   1.000
_cell.angle_alpha   90.00
_cell.angle_beta   90.00
_cell.angle_gamma   90.00
#
_symmetry.space_group_name_H-M   'P 1'
#
loop_
_entity.id
_entity.type
_entity.pdbx_description
1 polymer ?
#
loop_
_entity_poly.entity_id
_entity_poly.type
_entity_poly.pdbx_seq_one_letter_code
_entity_poly.pdbx_strand_id
1 'polypeptide(L)'
;MAAAAWGNGFNTEDGVTIQTTKFAEAIVGSYPSSSTNKTNTASWALKGLCTSFTVSVGQDAASPDVGGSTHFIVFVDGAEKAQESKGPYDQPTELTVDVTGGNRLELLDLRTHQDGHNVWGSPRIACSQNPSPKK
;
A
#
# COMPACT_ATOMS: atom_id res chain seq x y z
N MET A 1 -13.99 -5.07 -14.61
CA MET A 1 -12.77 -5.46 -13.86
C MET A 1 -11.83 -4.26 -13.80
N ALA A 2 -11.52 -3.80 -12.59
CA ALA A 2 -10.35 -2.95 -12.37
C ALA A 2 -9.13 -3.86 -12.54
N ALA A 3 -8.26 -3.56 -13.51
CA ALA A 3 -6.99 -4.27 -13.64
C ALA A 3 -6.00 -3.64 -12.66
N ALA A 4 -5.37 -4.47 -11.84
CA ALA A 4 -4.25 -4.06 -11.01
C ALA A 4 -2.95 -4.32 -11.78
N ALA A 5 -2.01 -3.37 -11.75
CA ALA A 5 -0.64 -3.58 -12.20
C ALA A 5 0.29 -3.55 -10.98
N TRP A 6 1.26 -4.45 -10.93
CA TRP A 6 2.12 -4.70 -9.78
C TRP A 6 3.59 -4.54 -10.16
N GLY A 7 4.37 -3.93 -9.27
CA GLY A 7 5.83 -3.94 -9.31
C GLY A 7 6.39 -5.24 -8.73
N ASN A 8 7.60 -5.62 -9.17
CA ASN A 8 8.20 -6.92 -8.86
C ASN A 8 8.48 -7.18 -7.36
N GLY A 9 8.47 -6.14 -6.51
CA GLY A 9 8.74 -6.26 -5.08
C GLY A 9 7.52 -6.12 -4.17
N PHE A 10 6.32 -6.11 -4.76
CA PHE A 10 5.07 -5.80 -4.07
C PHE A 10 4.11 -6.98 -4.15
N ASN A 11 3.99 -7.74 -3.07
CA ASN A 11 3.27 -9.01 -3.05
C ASN A 11 2.08 -8.97 -2.10
N THR A 12 1.00 -9.67 -2.45
CA THR A 12 -0.11 -9.92 -1.53
C THR A 12 0.25 -11.07 -0.59
N GLU A 13 0.10 -10.86 0.71
CA GLU A 13 0.45 -11.83 1.74
C GLU A 13 -0.65 -11.94 2.80
N ASP A 14 -0.83 -13.15 3.33
CA ASP A 14 -1.83 -13.43 4.35
C ASP A 14 -1.20 -13.50 5.74
N GLY A 15 -1.89 -12.94 6.74
CA GLY A 15 -1.49 -13.09 8.15
C GLY A 15 -0.27 -12.27 8.58
N VAL A 16 0.08 -11.21 7.85
CA VAL A 16 1.18 -10.29 8.17
C VAL A 16 0.88 -9.51 9.45
N THR A 17 1.91 -9.18 10.24
CA THR A 17 1.75 -8.51 11.54
C THR A 17 2.55 -7.21 11.58
N ILE A 18 1.92 -6.11 12.01
CA ILE A 18 2.60 -4.87 12.38
C ILE A 18 2.56 -4.77 13.90
N GLN A 19 3.72 -4.77 14.56
CA GLN A 19 3.85 -4.94 16.01
C GLN A 19 3.04 -6.16 16.52
N THR A 20 1.90 -5.92 17.16
CA THR A 20 1.01 -6.95 17.71
C THR A 20 -0.28 -7.12 16.90
N THR A 21 -0.51 -6.28 15.90
CA THR A 21 -1.74 -6.26 15.11
C THR A 21 -1.57 -7.11 13.86
N LYS A 22 -2.34 -8.20 13.79
CA LYS A 22 -2.34 -9.13 12.66
C LYS A 22 -3.38 -8.71 11.61
N PHE A 23 -2.96 -8.65 10.36
CA PHE A 23 -3.81 -8.39 9.21
C PHE A 23 -4.04 -9.70 8.45
N ALA A 24 -5.29 -10.02 8.17
CA ALA A 24 -5.64 -11.25 7.44
C ALA A 24 -5.11 -11.19 6.00
N GLU A 25 -5.23 -10.03 5.37
CA GLU A 25 -4.75 -9.73 4.02
C GLU A 25 -3.89 -8.46 4.08
N ALA A 26 -2.73 -8.48 3.45
CA ALA A 26 -1.83 -7.35 3.34
C ALA A 26 -1.13 -7.32 1.99
N ILE A 27 -0.52 -6.18 1.67
CA ILE A 27 0.49 -6.07 0.62
C ILE A 27 1.82 -5.75 1.28
N VAL A 28 2.88 -6.47 0.89
CA VAL A 28 4.22 -6.33 1.46
C VAL A 28 5.21 -5.87 0.38
N GLY A 29 5.89 -4.77 0.66
CA GLY A 29 7.04 -4.26 -0.11
C GLY A 29 8.35 -4.74 0.48
N SER A 30 9.07 -5.61 -0.25
CA SER A 30 10.28 -6.29 0.26
C SER A 30 11.56 -5.97 -0.51
N TYR A 31 11.49 -5.23 -1.61
CA TYR A 31 12.66 -4.82 -2.39
C TYR A 31 13.05 -3.38 -2.09
N PRO A 32 14.29 -2.96 -2.42
CA PRO A 32 14.63 -1.54 -2.45
C PRO A 32 13.76 -0.82 -3.49
N SER A 33 13.22 0.32 -3.09
CA SER A 33 12.29 1.11 -3.90
C SER A 33 12.56 2.60 -3.67
N SER A 34 12.56 3.37 -4.75
CA SER A 34 12.85 4.80 -4.75
C SER A 34 11.91 5.54 -5.69
N SER A 35 11.88 6.87 -5.61
CA SER A 35 11.07 7.71 -6.51
C SER A 35 11.44 7.55 -7.99
N THR A 36 12.69 7.18 -8.29
CA THR A 36 13.20 6.97 -9.65
C THR A 36 13.19 5.50 -10.10
N ASN A 37 13.19 4.56 -9.15
CA ASN A 37 13.08 3.12 -9.42
C ASN A 37 12.00 2.52 -8.51
N LYS A 38 10.75 2.63 -8.97
CA LYS A 38 9.54 2.28 -8.24
C LYS A 38 9.26 0.77 -8.27
N THR A 39 10.05 -0.01 -7.54
CA THR A 39 9.94 -1.47 -7.52
C THR A 39 8.72 -1.95 -6.73
N ASN A 40 8.41 -1.25 -5.63
CA ASN A 40 7.30 -1.60 -4.74
C ASN A 40 6.12 -0.67 -5.01
N THR A 41 5.35 -1.02 -6.03
CA THR A 41 4.18 -0.24 -6.44
C THR A 41 3.04 -1.14 -6.85
N ALA A 42 1.81 -0.68 -6.62
CA ALA A 42 0.65 -1.22 -7.31
C ALA A 42 -0.28 -0.10 -7.75
N SER A 43 -1.01 -0.34 -8.84
CA SER A 43 -1.95 0.65 -9.36
C SER A 43 -3.25 0.02 -9.83
N TRP A 44 -4.37 0.66 -9.51
CA TRP A 44 -5.72 0.21 -9.86
C TRP A 44 -6.43 1.26 -10.71
N ALA A 45 -7.18 0.81 -11.71
CA ALA A 45 -8.09 1.67 -12.45
C ALA A 45 -9.40 1.86 -11.67
N LEU A 46 -9.66 3.08 -11.21
CA LEU A 46 -10.86 3.46 -10.46
C LEU A 46 -12.01 3.91 -11.36
N LYS A 47 -11.69 4.48 -12.54
CA LYS A 47 -12.66 4.97 -13.54
C LYS A 47 -13.67 6.00 -13.01
N GLY A 48 -13.31 6.78 -11.98
CA GLY A 48 -14.19 7.75 -11.33
C GLY A 48 -15.33 7.13 -10.52
N LEU A 49 -15.33 5.81 -10.32
CA LEU A 49 -16.41 5.10 -9.64
C LEU A 49 -16.20 4.95 -8.13
N CYS A 50 -15.01 5.29 -7.63
CA CYS A 50 -14.60 5.06 -6.26
C CYS A 50 -14.55 6.36 -5.45
N THR A 51 -14.77 6.27 -4.15
CA THR A 51 -14.89 7.44 -3.26
C THR A 51 -13.84 7.44 -2.15
N SER A 52 -13.45 6.28 -1.62
CA SER A 52 -12.41 6.21 -0.60
C SER A 52 -11.46 5.03 -0.79
N PHE A 53 -10.22 5.23 -0.35
CA PHE A 53 -9.24 4.17 -0.13
C PHE A 53 -8.82 4.20 1.34
N THR A 54 -8.84 3.05 2.01
CA THR A 54 -8.44 2.90 3.41
C THR A 54 -7.40 1.79 3.54
N VAL A 55 -6.36 2.02 4.34
CA VAL A 55 -5.29 1.03 4.56
C VAL A 55 -4.58 1.29 5.88
N SER A 56 -4.14 0.24 6.58
CA SER A 56 -3.21 0.38 7.70
C SER A 56 -1.78 0.26 7.23
N VAL A 57 -0.89 1.16 7.61
CA VAL A 57 0.53 1.13 7.22
C VAL A 57 1.45 0.94 8.41
N GLY A 58 2.55 0.23 8.19
CA GLY A 58 3.60 0.02 9.19
C GLY A 58 4.65 -1.00 8.75
N GLN A 59 5.64 -1.22 9.59
CA GLN A 59 6.70 -2.17 9.32
C GLN A 59 6.29 -3.59 9.75
N ASP A 60 6.61 -4.60 8.92
CA ASP A 60 6.38 -6.00 9.26
C ASP A 60 7.22 -6.40 10.48
N ALA A 61 6.56 -6.91 11.52
CA ALA A 61 7.17 -7.39 12.75
C ALA A 61 8.10 -8.60 12.55
N ALA A 62 7.94 -9.34 11.45
CA ALA A 62 8.80 -10.47 11.09
C ALA A 62 10.02 -10.04 10.24
N SER A 63 10.16 -8.75 9.92
CA SER A 63 11.28 -8.26 9.10
C SER A 63 12.62 -8.60 9.75
N PRO A 64 13.59 -9.13 8.98
CA PRO A 64 14.94 -9.34 9.49
C PRO A 64 15.68 -8.01 9.69
N ASP A 65 15.30 -6.98 8.93
CA ASP A 65 15.88 -5.64 8.98
C ASP A 65 14.98 -4.69 9.76
N VAL A 66 15.57 -3.95 10.70
CA VAL A 66 14.86 -2.99 11.58
C VAL A 66 15.63 -1.68 11.76
N GLY A 67 16.64 -1.43 10.92
CA GLY A 67 17.60 -0.35 11.10
C GLY A 67 17.10 1.02 10.66
N GLY A 68 16.04 1.08 9.85
CA GLY A 68 15.50 2.33 9.33
C GLY A 68 13.98 2.40 9.38
N SER A 69 13.38 3.17 8.48
CA SER A 69 11.95 3.49 8.48
C SER A 69 11.32 3.17 7.15
N THR A 70 10.11 2.64 7.24
CA THR A 70 9.25 2.42 6.08
C THR A 70 8.60 3.74 5.66
N HIS A 71 8.40 3.94 4.36
CA HIS A 71 7.81 5.15 3.80
C HIS A 71 6.72 4.78 2.79
N PHE A 72 5.52 5.31 2.98
CA PHE A 72 4.31 4.98 2.22
C PHE A 72 3.80 6.22 1.52
N ILE A 73 3.42 6.09 0.25
CA ILE A 73 2.88 7.20 -0.55
C ILE A 73 1.68 6.71 -1.36
N VAL A 74 0.57 7.45 -1.29
CA VAL A 74 -0.65 7.21 -2.05
C VAL A 74 -0.83 8.32 -3.07
N PHE A 75 -0.97 7.93 -4.34
CA PHE A 75 -1.25 8.84 -5.45
C PHE A 75 -2.64 8.58 -6.02
N VAL A 76 -3.32 9.67 -6.41
CA VAL A 76 -4.53 9.63 -7.23
C VAL A 76 -4.30 10.46 -8.48
N ASP A 77 -4.43 9.84 -9.65
CA ASP A 77 -4.16 10.45 -10.95
C ASP A 77 -2.78 11.14 -11.03
N GLY A 78 -1.79 10.54 -10.36
CA GLY A 78 -0.40 11.03 -10.30
C GLY A 78 -0.14 12.13 -9.27
N ALA A 79 -1.18 12.64 -8.60
CA ALA A 79 -1.03 13.59 -7.50
C ALA A 79 -0.91 12.85 -6.16
N GLU A 80 0.09 13.19 -5.35
CA GLU A 80 0.21 12.68 -3.99
C GLU A 80 -0.99 13.14 -3.15
N LYS A 81 -1.62 12.20 -2.45
CA LYS A 81 -2.78 12.45 -1.58
C LYS A 81 -2.49 12.16 -0.12
N ALA A 82 -1.62 11.19 0.15
CA ALA A 82 -1.18 10.88 1.50
C ALA A 82 0.25 10.33 1.45
N GLN A 83 0.99 10.60 2.52
CA GLN A 83 2.25 9.94 2.81
C GLN A 83 2.36 9.68 4.31
N GLU A 84 3.10 8.64 4.67
CA GLU A 84 3.31 8.25 6.07
C GLU A 84 4.66 7.55 6.20
N SER A 85 5.29 7.64 7.38
CA SER A 85 6.53 6.91 7.67
C SER A 85 6.41 6.17 8.99
N LYS A 86 6.92 4.94 9.06
CA LYS A 86 6.87 4.11 10.28
C LYS A 86 8.20 3.49 10.59
N GLY A 87 8.65 3.69 11.82
CA GLY A 87 9.79 3.00 12.40
C GLY A 87 9.45 1.56 12.80
N PRO A 88 10.47 0.80 13.22
CA PRO A 88 10.36 -0.64 13.50
C PRO A 88 9.53 -0.97 14.74
N TYR A 89 9.19 0.01 15.58
CA TYR A 89 8.43 -0.17 16.83
C TYR A 89 7.12 0.62 16.84
N ASP A 90 6.80 1.31 15.75
CA ASP A 90 5.58 2.11 15.67
C ASP A 90 4.36 1.21 15.47
N GLN A 91 3.26 1.57 16.12
CA GLN A 91 1.97 0.94 15.90
C GLN A 91 1.45 1.23 14.48
N PRO A 92 0.63 0.33 13.89
CA PRO A 92 0.04 0.60 12.59
C PRO A 92 -0.78 1.89 12.62
N THR A 93 -0.74 2.65 11.53
CA THR A 93 -1.59 3.84 11.37
C THR A 93 -2.52 3.63 10.19
N GLU A 94 -3.81 3.88 10.39
CA GLU A 94 -4.78 3.86 9.31
C GLU A 94 -4.72 5.15 8.51
N LEU A 95 -4.60 5.02 7.20
CA LEU A 95 -4.72 6.09 6.23
C LEU A 95 -6.07 5.98 5.54
N THR A 96 -6.78 7.11 5.44
CA THR A 96 -8.00 7.24 4.62
C THR A 96 -7.77 8.32 3.59
N VAL A 97 -7.95 7.98 2.31
CA VAL A 97 -7.72 8.85 1.17
C VAL A 97 -9.00 9.00 0.35
N ASP A 98 -9.40 10.24 0.07
CA ASP A 98 -10.46 10.53 -0.89
C ASP A 98 -9.97 10.29 -2.31
N VAL A 99 -10.66 9.41 -3.02
CA VAL A 99 -10.36 9.05 -4.42
C VAL A 99 -11.52 9.41 -5.36
N THR A 100 -12.47 10.21 -4.89
CA THR A 100 -13.68 10.61 -5.62
C THR A 100 -13.35 11.25 -6.96
N GLY A 101 -13.95 10.71 -8.02
CA GLY A 101 -13.72 11.18 -9.40
C GLY A 101 -12.36 10.78 -9.99
N GLY A 102 -11.47 10.19 -9.20
CA GLY A 102 -10.15 9.75 -9.64
C GLY A 102 -10.22 8.57 -10.61
N ASN A 103 -9.31 8.52 -11.57
CA ASN A 103 -9.27 7.43 -12.57
C ASN A 103 -8.26 6.34 -12.22
N ARG A 104 -7.22 6.67 -11.46
CA ARG A 104 -6.14 5.77 -11.07
C ARG A 104 -5.75 6.00 -9.61
N LEU A 105 -5.68 4.91 -8.85
CA LEU A 105 -4.97 4.84 -7.58
C LEU A 105 -3.59 4.22 -7.82
N GLU A 106 -2.54 4.79 -7.25
CA GLU A 106 -1.20 4.20 -7.20
C GLU A 106 -0.70 4.22 -5.76
N LEU A 107 -0.21 3.08 -5.29
CA LEU A 107 0.54 2.94 -4.06
C LEU A 107 2.01 2.83 -4.44
N LEU A 108 2.86 3.52 -3.69
CA LEU A 108 4.30 3.41 -3.77
C LEU A 108 4.80 3.35 -2.35
N ASP A 109 5.69 2.41 -2.06
CA ASP A 109 6.53 2.53 -0.90
C ASP A 109 7.99 2.76 -1.30
N LEU A 110 8.69 3.50 -0.44
CA LEU A 110 10.13 3.71 -0.54
C LEU A 110 10.80 2.90 0.55
N ARG A 111 11.93 2.30 0.17
CA ARG A 111 12.65 1.38 1.04
C ARG A 111 14.11 1.25 0.60
N THR A 112 15.01 1.22 1.58
CA THR A 112 16.42 0.87 1.44
C THR A 112 16.67 -0.55 1.97
N HIS A 113 17.89 -1.08 1.82
CA HIS A 113 18.23 -2.39 2.35
C HIS A 113 18.25 -2.47 3.89
N GLN A 114 18.25 -1.33 4.60
CA GLN A 114 18.31 -1.30 6.07
C GLN A 114 16.92 -1.18 6.71
N ASP A 115 15.91 -0.89 5.90
CA ASP A 115 14.53 -0.76 6.34
C ASP A 115 13.85 -2.13 6.35
N GLY A 116 12.97 -2.34 7.32
CA GLY A 116 12.11 -3.53 7.31
C GLY A 116 11.16 -3.54 6.13
N HIS A 117 10.45 -4.64 5.95
CA HIS A 117 9.43 -4.73 4.90
C HIS A 117 8.25 -3.80 5.22
N ASN A 118 7.80 -3.09 4.19
CA ASN A 118 6.69 -2.15 4.29
C ASN A 118 5.38 -2.93 4.17
N VAL A 119 4.44 -2.74 5.10
CA VAL A 119 3.16 -3.44 5.12
C VAL A 119 2.02 -2.47 4.88
N TRP A 120 1.21 -2.77 3.88
CA TRP A 120 -0.08 -2.17 3.61
C TRP A 120 -1.16 -3.16 4.06
N GLY A 121 -1.55 -3.10 5.33
CA GLY A 121 -2.50 -4.00 5.97
C GLY A 121 -3.94 -3.69 5.59
N SER A 122 -4.66 -4.71 5.13
CA SER A 122 -6.09 -4.68 4.78
C SER A 122 -6.51 -3.50 3.89
N PRO A 123 -5.85 -3.28 2.73
CA PRO A 123 -6.20 -2.21 1.81
C PRO A 123 -7.60 -2.42 1.24
N ARG A 124 -8.44 -1.39 1.28
CA ARG A 124 -9.82 -1.42 0.78
C ARG A 124 -10.10 -0.20 -0.06
N ILE A 125 -10.79 -0.39 -1.19
CA ILE A 125 -11.27 0.69 -2.04
C ILE A 125 -12.79 0.63 -2.06
N ALA A 126 -13.46 1.70 -1.65
CA ALA A 126 -14.91 1.82 -1.71
C ALA A 126 -15.33 2.38 -3.07
N CYS A 127 -16.11 1.60 -3.82
CA CYS A 127 -16.64 2.01 -5.12
C CYS A 127 -18.16 1.93 -5.17
N SER A 128 -18.76 2.91 -5.86
CA SER A 128 -20.20 3.01 -6.12
C SER A 128 -20.75 1.81 -6.90
N GLN A 129 -19.88 1.09 -7.62
CA GLN A 129 -20.18 -0.19 -8.23
C GLN A 129 -19.03 -1.15 -7.93
N ASN A 130 -19.33 -2.30 -7.29
CA ASN A 130 -18.38 -3.40 -7.24
C ASN A 130 -18.08 -3.84 -8.68
N PRO A 131 -16.80 -4.07 -9.06
CA PRO A 131 -16.48 -4.53 -10.39
C PRO A 131 -17.13 -5.90 -10.62
N SER A 132 -18.23 -5.94 -11.38
CA SER A 132 -18.89 -7.20 -11.73
C SER A 132 -17.88 -8.15 -12.40
N PRO A 133 -17.91 -9.46 -12.07
CA PRO A 133 -17.25 -10.45 -12.88
C PRO A 133 -17.75 -10.30 -14.32
N LYS A 134 -16.86 -10.28 -15.32
CA LYS A 134 -17.33 -10.38 -16.70
C LYS A 134 -18.04 -11.73 -16.85
N LYS A 135 -19.27 -11.71 -17.38
CA LYS A 135 -19.82 -12.88 -18.07
C LYS A 135 -19.02 -13.16 -19.33
#